data_AF-A0A847WBH8-F1
#
_entry.id   AF-A0A847WBH8-F1
#
_cell.length_a   1.000
_cell.length_b   1.000
_cell.length_c   1.000
_cell.angle_alpha   90.00
_cell.angle_beta   90.00
_cell.angle_gamma   90.00
#
_symmetry.space_group_name_H-M   'P 1'
#
loop_
_entity.id
_entity.type
_entity.pdbx_description
1 polymer ?
#
loop_
_entity_poly.entity_id
_entity_poly.type
_entity_poly.pdbx_seq_one_letter_code
_entity_poly.pdbx_strand_id
1 'polypeptide(L)'
;MGFLKEVNIKYDLPAADDAIKRVTYNIRNGKALGASAIKIIHGYGSSGKGGKIRQETRRYLTEQKRKGYIKDIIPGEEFTIFNTATINAFKYCDELRRDSDLERHNNGITIVIL
;
A
#
# COMPACT_ATOMS: atom_id res chain seq x y z
N MET A 1 0.19 -17.57 8.30
CA MET A 1 -0.33 -16.40 7.57
C MET A 1 0.03 -15.17 8.37
N GLY A 2 0.66 -14.15 7.80
CA GLY A 2 0.92 -12.91 8.52
C GLY A 2 -0.25 -11.94 8.43
N PHE A 3 -0.22 -10.91 9.27
CA PHE A 3 -1.28 -9.93 9.42
C PHE A 3 -1.15 -8.78 8.40
N LEU A 4 -2.22 -7.99 8.26
CA LEU A 4 -2.26 -6.74 7.50
C LEU A 4 -1.87 -5.59 8.43
N LYS A 5 -0.81 -4.87 8.08
CA LYS A 5 -0.44 -3.64 8.78
C LYS A 5 -1.02 -2.41 8.07
N GLU A 6 -1.86 -1.63 8.73
CA GLU A 6 -2.33 -0.35 8.19
C GLU A 6 -1.42 0.80 8.60
N VAL A 7 -1.08 1.68 7.66
CA VAL A 7 -0.20 2.83 7.90
C VAL A 7 -0.73 4.08 7.19
N ASN A 8 -0.99 5.14 7.96
CA ASN A 8 -1.32 6.45 7.42
C ASN A 8 -0.04 7.26 7.23
N ILE A 9 0.38 7.48 5.99
CA ILE A 9 1.60 8.25 5.69
C ILE A 9 1.33 9.74 5.50
N LYS A 10 0.06 10.15 5.38
CA LYS A 10 -0.39 11.54 5.13
C LYS A 10 -0.95 12.26 6.37
N TYR A 11 -0.84 11.68 7.56
CA TYR A 11 -1.57 12.12 8.76
C TYR A 11 -1.34 13.59 9.15
N ASP A 12 -0.15 14.12 8.88
CA ASP A 12 0.28 15.51 9.15
C ASP A 12 0.57 16.29 7.85
N LEU A 13 0.08 15.80 6.70
CA LEU A 13 0.26 16.42 5.39
C LEU A 13 1.73 16.71 5.05
N PRO A 14 2.62 15.69 5.13
CA PRO A 14 4.05 15.89 4.95
C PRO A 14 4.39 16.21 3.50
N ALA A 15 5.64 16.64 3.26
CA ALA A 15 6.21 16.63 1.93
C ALA A 15 6.31 15.18 1.39
N ALA A 16 6.32 15.05 0.06
CA ALA A 16 6.36 13.72 -0.57
C ALA A 16 7.58 12.91 -0.13
N ASP A 17 8.76 13.51 -0.04
CA ASP A 17 9.99 12.82 0.34
C ASP A 17 9.91 12.22 1.75
N ASP A 18 9.29 12.94 2.69
CA ASP A 18 9.08 12.44 4.06
C ASP A 18 8.02 11.34 4.09
N ALA A 19 6.97 11.44 3.27
CA ALA A 19 6.02 10.34 3.10
C ALA A 19 6.72 9.07 2.56
N ILE A 20 7.65 9.21 1.60
CA ILE A 20 8.42 8.06 1.07
C ILE A 20 9.33 7.45 2.14
N LYS A 21 10.01 8.26 2.97
CA LYS A 21 10.78 7.74 4.11
C LYS A 21 9.89 6.90 5.04
N ARG A 22 8.65 7.33 5.29
CA ARG A 22 7.67 6.57 6.07
C ARG A 22 7.27 5.27 5.38
N VAL A 23 7.09 5.26 4.06
CA VAL A 23 6.83 4.04 3.29
C VAL A 23 8.00 3.06 3.43
N THR A 24 9.23 3.51 3.19
CA THR A 24 10.45 2.69 3.32
C THR A 24 10.57 2.09 4.72
N TYR A 25 10.40 2.91 5.75
CA TYR A 25 10.41 2.44 7.14
C TYR A 25 9.35 1.37 7.38
N ASN A 26 8.10 1.61 6.94
CA ASN A 26 7.01 0.69 7.22
C ASN A 26 7.13 -0.64 6.46
N ILE A 27 7.71 -0.67 5.26
CA ILE A 27 8.05 -1.92 4.56
C ILE A 27 9.07 -2.72 5.38
N ARG A 28 10.18 -2.10 5.80
CA ARG A 28 11.23 -2.77 6.58
C ARG A 28 10.71 -3.25 7.93
N ASN A 29 9.99 -2.39 8.64
CA ASN A 29 9.42 -2.71 9.94
C ASN A 29 8.30 -3.76 9.84
N GLY A 30 7.44 -3.70 8.81
CA GLY A 30 6.41 -4.70 8.56
C GLY A 30 7.02 -6.09 8.36
N LYS A 31 8.10 -6.19 7.56
CA LYS A 31 8.85 -7.45 7.39
C LYS A 31 9.43 -7.96 8.71
N ALA A 32 10.06 -7.08 9.48
CA ALA A 32 10.64 -7.45 10.78
C ALA A 32 9.57 -7.92 11.79
N LEU A 33 8.36 -7.37 11.73
CA LEU A 33 7.23 -7.76 12.57
C LEU A 33 6.46 -9.00 12.06
N GLY A 34 6.81 -9.54 10.88
CA GLY A 34 6.10 -10.68 10.30
C GLY A 34 4.77 -10.33 9.63
N ALA A 35 4.53 -9.07 9.29
CA ALA A 35 3.39 -8.69 8.47
C ALA A 35 3.50 -9.34 7.08
N SER A 36 2.39 -9.78 6.50
CA SER A 36 2.36 -10.31 5.12
C SER A 36 1.88 -9.28 4.11
N ALA A 37 1.19 -8.23 4.58
CA ALA A 37 0.78 -7.11 3.74
C ALA A 37 0.81 -5.79 4.52
N ILE A 38 0.90 -4.68 3.80
CA ILE A 38 0.75 -3.33 4.32
C ILE A 38 -0.32 -2.60 3.50
N LYS A 39 -1.26 -1.96 4.17
CA LYS A 39 -2.19 -0.99 3.58
C LYS A 39 -1.66 0.41 3.82
N ILE A 40 -1.22 1.08 2.75
CA ILE A 40 -0.69 2.43 2.81
C ILE A 40 -1.82 3.41 2.49
N ILE A 41 -2.16 4.28 3.44
CA ILE A 41 -3.09 5.39 3.25
C ILE A 41 -2.27 6.62 2.87
N HIS A 42 -2.25 6.94 1.58
CA HIS A 42 -1.57 8.09 1.01
C HIS A 42 -2.52 9.23 0.64
N GLY A 43 -3.84 8.98 0.64
CA GLY A 43 -4.87 9.92 0.23
C GLY A 43 -5.08 9.97 -1.29
N TYR A 44 -6.21 10.56 -1.71
CA TYR A 44 -6.71 10.49 -3.10
C TYR A 44 -5.78 11.15 -4.12
N GLY A 45 -5.11 12.23 -3.70
CA GLY A 45 -4.23 13.00 -4.55
C GLY A 45 -4.95 13.71 -5.70
N SER A 46 -5.65 14.81 -5.40
CA SER A 46 -6.01 15.83 -6.40
C SER A 46 -4.86 16.83 -6.56
N SER A 47 -4.84 17.55 -7.68
CA SER A 47 -3.79 18.36 -8.34
C SER A 47 -2.96 19.37 -7.51
N GLY A 48 -3.07 19.40 -6.18
CA GLY A 48 -2.17 20.12 -5.27
C GLY A 48 -1.06 19.25 -4.66
N LYS A 49 -0.42 19.73 -3.58
CA LYS A 49 0.67 19.03 -2.86
C LYS A 49 0.33 17.58 -2.47
N GLY A 50 -0.94 17.28 -2.17
CA GLY A 50 -1.43 15.93 -1.86
C GLY A 50 -1.41 14.95 -3.04
N GLY A 51 -1.50 15.44 -4.28
CA GLY A 51 -1.35 14.64 -5.50
C GLY A 51 0.03 13.99 -5.63
N LYS A 52 1.06 14.68 -5.13
CA LYS A 52 2.45 14.22 -5.21
C LYS A 52 2.68 12.97 -4.35
N ILE A 53 2.07 12.86 -3.17
CA ILE A 53 2.30 11.72 -2.27
C ILE A 53 1.85 10.41 -2.91
N ARG A 54 0.65 10.37 -3.50
CA ARG A 54 0.14 9.15 -4.19
C ARG A 54 1.06 8.74 -5.32
N GLN A 55 1.39 9.68 -6.21
CA GLN A 55 2.21 9.41 -7.40
C GLN A 55 3.60 8.91 -7.02
N GLU A 56 4.26 9.60 -6.10
CA GLU A 56 5.59 9.22 -5.61
C GLU A 56 5.57 7.89 -4.86
N THR A 57 4.54 7.64 -4.05
CA THR A 57 4.39 6.37 -3.33
C THR A 57 4.30 5.22 -4.31
N ARG A 58 3.44 5.33 -5.33
CA ARG A 58 3.29 4.27 -6.33
C ARG A 58 4.55 4.09 -7.19
N ARG A 59 5.19 5.18 -7.60
CA ARG A 59 6.48 5.14 -8.30
C ARG A 59 7.52 4.37 -7.49
N TYR A 60 7.70 4.75 -6.23
CA TYR A 60 8.63 4.10 -5.32
C TYR A 60 8.31 2.61 -5.12
N LEU A 61 7.03 2.28 -4.89
CA LEU A 61 6.60 0.90 -4.68
C LEU A 61 6.80 0.03 -5.94
N THR A 62 6.50 0.54 -7.13
CA THR A 62 6.79 -0.14 -8.40
C THR A 62 8.28 -0.45 -8.53
N GLU A 63 9.16 0.48 -8.16
CA GLU A 63 10.61 0.21 -8.13
C GLU A 63 10.98 -0.86 -7.09
N GLN A 64 10.38 -0.84 -5.90
CA GLN A 64 10.64 -1.87 -4.88
C GLN A 64 10.19 -3.25 -5.34
N LYS A 65 9.04 -3.34 -6.01
CA LYS A 65 8.55 -4.57 -6.65
C LYS A 65 9.53 -5.06 -7.69
N ARG A 66 9.97 -4.18 -8.60
CA ARG A 66 10.97 -4.50 -9.64
C ARG A 66 12.30 -4.99 -9.06
N LYS A 67 12.72 -4.44 -7.92
CA LYS A 67 13.94 -4.85 -7.19
C LYS A 67 13.75 -6.13 -6.34
N GLY A 68 12.54 -6.68 -6.26
CA GLY A 68 12.24 -7.86 -5.45
C GLY A 68 12.12 -7.59 -3.94
N TYR A 69 12.11 -6.32 -3.52
CA TYR A 69 11.95 -5.96 -2.10
C TYR A 69 10.52 -6.16 -1.58
N ILE A 70 9.52 -6.16 -2.45
CA ILE A 70 8.13 -6.49 -2.14
C ILE A 70 7.60 -7.41 -3.26
N LYS A 71 6.59 -8.22 -2.94
CA LYS A 71 6.03 -9.22 -3.88
C LYS A 71 5.09 -8.58 -4.89
N ASP A 72 4.18 -7.72 -4.43
CA ASP A 72 3.17 -7.11 -5.30
C ASP A 72 2.62 -5.80 -4.72
N ILE A 73 1.95 -5.03 -5.57
CA ILE A 73 1.23 -3.80 -5.22
C ILE A 73 -0.16 -3.84 -5.84
N ILE A 74 -1.18 -3.41 -5.10
CA ILE A 74 -2.56 -3.32 -5.58
C ILE A 74 -3.07 -1.90 -5.27
N PRO A 75 -3.17 -1.02 -6.28
CA PRO A 75 -3.87 0.25 -6.16
C PRO A 75 -5.29 0.06 -5.60
N GLY A 76 -5.77 0.96 -4.75
CA GLY A 76 -7.10 0.79 -4.15
C GLY A 76 -8.26 0.81 -5.15
N GLU A 77 -8.12 1.47 -6.31
CA GLU A 77 -9.06 1.37 -7.44
C GLU A 77 -9.09 -0.01 -8.12
N GLU A 78 -8.05 -0.81 -7.91
CA GLU A 78 -7.90 -2.18 -8.40
C GLU A 78 -8.11 -3.23 -7.29
N PHE A 79 -8.36 -2.81 -6.05
CA PHE A 79 -8.54 -3.68 -4.89
C PHE A 79 -9.95 -4.27 -4.88
N THR A 80 -10.15 -5.23 -5.79
CA THR A 80 -11.38 -5.99 -5.99
C THR A 80 -11.07 -7.48 -6.18
N ILE A 81 -11.98 -8.36 -5.78
CA ILE A 81 -11.97 -9.80 -5.98
C ILE A 81 -12.04 -10.19 -7.46
N PHE A 82 -12.41 -9.27 -8.36
CA PHE A 82 -12.33 -9.49 -9.80
C PHE A 82 -10.90 -9.30 -10.35
N ASN A 83 -9.99 -8.76 -9.55
CA ASN A 83 -8.57 -8.63 -9.91
C ASN A 83 -7.77 -9.84 -9.42
N THR A 84 -7.08 -10.51 -10.35
CA THR A 84 -6.22 -11.67 -10.06
C THR A 84 -5.10 -11.35 -9.06
N ALA A 85 -4.56 -10.14 -9.05
CA ALA A 85 -3.55 -9.71 -8.07
C ALA A 85 -4.13 -9.74 -6.64
N THR A 86 -5.36 -9.26 -6.45
CA THR A 86 -6.10 -9.33 -5.18
C THR A 86 -6.36 -10.78 -4.75
N ILE A 87 -6.82 -11.63 -5.67
CA ILE A 87 -7.04 -13.06 -5.37
C ILE A 87 -5.73 -13.72 -4.92
N ASN A 88 -4.62 -13.42 -5.60
CA ASN A 88 -3.30 -13.95 -5.23
C ASN A 88 -2.82 -13.40 -3.89
N ALA A 89 -3.12 -12.13 -3.56
CA ALA A 89 -2.78 -11.52 -2.29
C ALA A 89 -3.41 -12.24 -1.08
N PHE A 90 -4.63 -12.77 -1.23
CA PHE A 90 -5.28 -13.55 -0.16
C PHE A 90 -4.52 -14.82 0.25
N LYS A 91 -3.68 -15.36 -0.64
CA LYS A 91 -2.81 -16.51 -0.32
C LYS A 91 -1.71 -16.13 0.68
N TYR A 92 -1.36 -14.84 0.77
CA TYR A 92 -0.33 -14.33 1.67
C TYR A 92 -0.93 -13.70 2.93
N CYS A 93 -2.06 -12.99 2.80
CA CYS A 93 -2.70 -12.27 3.91
C CYS A 93 -4.22 -12.41 3.85
N ASP A 94 -4.79 -13.22 4.75
CA ASP A 94 -6.23 -13.48 4.82
C ASP A 94 -7.04 -12.26 5.33
N GLU A 95 -6.43 -11.40 6.14
CA GLU A 95 -7.07 -10.18 6.66
C GLU A 95 -7.52 -9.22 5.55
N LEU A 96 -6.90 -9.27 4.37
CA LEU A 96 -7.32 -8.49 3.20
C LEU A 96 -8.77 -8.81 2.77
N ARG A 97 -9.29 -10.01 3.04
CA ARG A 97 -10.69 -10.37 2.74
C ARG A 97 -11.70 -9.60 3.59
N ARG A 98 -11.26 -9.10 4.73
CA ARG A 98 -12.08 -8.38 5.73
C ARG A 98 -11.77 -6.88 5.75
N ASP A 99 -10.86 -6.41 4.90
CA ASP A 99 -10.50 -5.01 4.82
C ASP A 99 -11.69 -4.18 4.31
N SER A 100 -11.95 -3.05 4.96
CA SER A 100 -13.09 -2.18 4.65
C SER A 100 -13.05 -1.55 3.26
N ASP A 101 -11.89 -1.48 2.62
CA ASP A 101 -11.69 -0.90 1.29
C ASP A 101 -11.79 -1.92 0.14
N LEU A 102 -11.95 -3.21 0.42
CA LEU A 102 -12.20 -4.23 -0.60
C LEU A 102 -13.53 -3.93 -1.33
N GLU A 103 -13.52 -3.93 -2.67
CA GLU A 103 -14.65 -3.51 -3.53
C GLU A 103 -15.06 -2.03 -3.41
N ARG A 104 -14.26 -1.17 -2.76
CA ARG A 104 -14.62 0.25 -2.60
C ARG A 104 -13.99 1.17 -3.63
N HIS A 105 -13.05 0.66 -4.43
CA HIS A 105 -12.26 1.45 -5.37
C HIS A 105 -11.61 2.68 -4.70
N ASN A 106 -11.10 2.52 -3.47
CA ASN A 106 -10.54 3.62 -2.70
C ASN A 106 -9.18 4.05 -3.25
N ASN A 107 -9.21 5.01 -4.17
CA ASN A 107 -8.05 5.68 -4.74
C ASN A 107 -7.06 6.28 -3.72
N GLY A 108 -7.45 6.41 -2.45
CA GLY A 108 -6.61 6.92 -1.36
C GLY A 108 -5.66 5.92 -0.73
N ILE A 109 -5.70 4.65 -1.15
CA ILE A 109 -4.85 3.59 -0.61
C ILE A 109 -4.05 2.85 -1.69
N THR A 110 -3.02 2.14 -1.24
CA THR A 110 -2.33 1.10 -2.01
C THR A 110 -1.99 -0.05 -1.06
N ILE A 111 -2.36 -1.27 -1.43
CA ILE A 111 -1.96 -2.50 -0.73
C ILE A 111 -0.58 -2.94 -1.24
N VAL A 112 0.28 -3.38 -0.33
CA VAL A 112 1.63 -3.87 -0.60
C VAL A 112 1.78 -5.26 -0.02
N ILE A 113 2.18 -6.23 -0.84
CA ILE A 113 2.44 -7.61 -0.39
C ILE A 113 3.94 -7.77 -0.13
N LEU A 114 4.32 -8.23 1.06
CA LEU A 114 5.70 -8.25 1.55
C LEU A 114 6.47 -9.53 1.21
#